data_AF-A0A537PC93-F1
#
_entry.id   AF-A0A537PC93-F1
#
_cell.length_a   1.000
_cell.length_b   1.000
_cell.length_c   1.000
_cell.angle_alpha   90.00
_cell.angle_beta   90.00
_cell.angle_gamma   90.00
#
_symmetry.space_group_name_H-M   'P 1'
#
loop_
_entity.id
_entity.type
_entity.pdbx_description
1 polymer ?
#
loop_
_entity_poly.entity_id
_entity_poly.type
_entity_poly.pdbx_seq_one_letter_code
_entity_poly.pdbx_strand_id
1 'polypeptide(L)' 'AGWRQLYGVALLTGIGFTMSLFIGTLAFPAEAYDIDIRIAVLLASVISAACGYLVLCHPMQAHSPAQRNAE' A
#
# COMPACT_ATOMS: atom_id res chain seq x y z
N ALA A 1 -2.05 13.13 -13.73
CA ALA A 1 -2.52 12.13 -12.76
C ALA A 1 -3.34 12.84 -11.70
N GLY A 2 -4.56 12.39 -11.39
CA GLY A 2 -5.36 13.04 -10.35
C GLY A 2 -4.75 12.81 -8.96
N TRP A 3 -4.78 13.81 -8.09
CA TRP A 3 -4.25 13.72 -6.70
C TRP A 3 -4.80 12.50 -5.93
N ARG A 4 -6.04 12.10 -6.19
CA ARG A 4 -6.68 10.91 -5.61
C ARG A 4 -6.03 9.59 -6.06
N GLN A 5 -5.55 9.50 -7.30
CA GLN A 5 -4.85 8.33 -7.81
C GLN A 5 -3.47 8.21 -7.18
N LEU A 6 -2.75 9.33 -7.03
CA LEU A 6 -1.46 9.35 -6.34
C LEU A 6 -1.62 8.90 -4.88
N TYR A 7 -2.67 9.37 -4.20
CA TYR A 7 -3.01 8.93 -2.84
C TYR A 7 -3.36 7.44 -2.76
N GLY A 8 -4.16 6.93 -3.71
CA GLY A 8 -4.49 5.51 -3.76
C GLY A 8 -3.27 4.62 -3.97
N VAL A 9 -2.38 4.99 -4.89
CA VAL A 9 -1.11 4.28 -5.13
C VAL A 9 -0.19 4.38 -3.92
N ALA A 10 -0.11 5.54 -3.26
CA ALA A 10 0.67 5.73 -2.03
C ALA A 10 0.19 4.80 -0.89
N LEU A 11 -1.13 4.59 -0.76
CA LEU A 11 -1.69 3.64 0.19
C LEU A 11 -1.36 2.19 -0.18
N LEU A 12 -1.37 1.83 -1.47
CA LEU A 12 -0.99 0.48 -1.91
C LEU A 12 0.52 0.21 -1.73
N THR A 13 1.37 1.22 -1.87
CA THR A 13 2.83 1.07 -1.62
C THR A 13 3.18 0.80 -0.16
N GLY A 14 2.24 0.97 0.78
CA GLY A 14 2.43 0.59 2.19
C GLY A 14 2.51 -0.93 2.44
N ILE A 15 2.26 -1.76 1.42
CA ILE A 15 2.36 -3.22 1.53
C ILE A 15 3.84 -3.64 1.46
N GLY A 16 4.47 -3.80 2.63
CA GLY A 16 5.91 -3.95 2.75
C GLY A 16 6.39 -5.26 3.35
N PHE A 17 5.68 -6.39 3.18
CA PHE A 17 5.92 -7.70 3.84
C PHE A 17 7.39 -7.97 4.22
N THR A 18 8.27 -8.16 3.23
CA THR A 18 9.69 -8.52 3.46
C THR A 18 10.50 -7.39 4.11
N MET A 19 10.30 -6.14 3.68
CA MET A 19 11.03 -4.99 4.24
C MET A 19 10.60 -4.66 5.67
N SER A 20 9.32 -4.86 5.99
CA SER A 20 8.75 -4.59 7.31
C SER A 20 9.15 -5.68 8.30
N LEU A 21 9.20 -6.95 7.88
CA LEU A 21 9.75 -8.03 8.71
C LEU A 21 11.23 -7.79 9.03
N PHE A 22 12.02 -7.36 8.05
CA PHE A 22 13.42 -7.01 8.28
C PHE A 22 13.57 -5.87 9.31
N ILE A 23 12.78 -4.80 9.18
CA ILE A 23 12.75 -3.72 10.15
C ILE A 23 12.33 -4.22 11.54
N GLY A 24 11.33 -5.11 11.60
CA GLY A 24 10.88 -5.74 12.84
C GLY A 24 11.99 -6.52 13.53
N THR A 25 12.75 -7.33 12.79
CA THR A 25 13.89 -8.10 13.35
C THR A 25 15.03 -7.21 13.86
N LEU A 26 15.21 -6.02 13.27
CA LEU A 26 16.19 -5.05 13.74
C LEU A 26 15.71 -4.27 14.96
N ALA A 27 14.41 -3.97 15.03
CA ALA A 27 13.80 -3.22 16.12
C ALA A 27 13.65 -4.06 17.40
N PHE A 28 13.35 -5.35 17.25
CA PHE A 28 13.14 -6.28 18.36
C PHE A 28 13.98 -7.55 18.15
N PRO A 29 15.21 -7.59 18.65
CA PRO A 29 16.10 -8.74 18.48
C PRO A 29 15.71 -9.95 19.34
N ALA A 30 14.76 -9.80 20.27
CA ALA A 30 14.27 -10.91 21.08
C ALA A 30 13.23 -11.73 20.31
N GLU A 31 13.45 -13.04 20.21
CA GLU A 31 12.61 -13.98 19.43
C GLU A 31 11.15 -14.04 19.91
N ALA A 32 10.89 -13.63 21.15
CA ALA A 32 9.54 -13.58 21.72
C ALA A 32 8.56 -12.69 20.92
N TYR A 33 9.07 -11.70 20.17
CA TYR A 33 8.23 -10.76 19.41
C TYR A 33 8.06 -11.14 17.93
N ASP A 34 8.69 -12.21 17.45
CA ASP A 34 8.72 -12.54 16.02
C ASP A 34 7.31 -12.86 15.47
N ILE A 35 6.48 -13.52 16.28
CA ILE A 35 5.07 -13.82 15.95
C ILE A 35 4.24 -12.53 15.90
N ASP A 36 4.40 -11.66 16.90
CA ASP A 36 3.65 -10.40 16.98
C ASP A 36 3.98 -9.49 15.79
N ILE A 37 5.26 -9.40 15.42
CA ILE A 37 5.73 -8.64 14.25
C ILE A 37 5.10 -9.17 12.97
N ARG A 38 5.10 -10.50 12.76
CA ARG A 38 4.50 -11.10 11.56
C ARG A 38 3.00 -10.81 11.48
N ILE A 39 2.28 -10.94 12.59
CA ILE A 39 0.85 -10.64 12.64
C ILE A 39 0.60 -9.15 12.38
N ALA A 40 1.39 -8.25 12.99
CA ALA A 40 1.28 -6.82 12.79
C ALA A 40 1.52 -6.43 11.32
N VAL A 41 2.54 -6.98 10.67
CA VAL A 41 2.86 -6.71 9.25
C VAL A 41 1.75 -7.23 8.33
N LEU A 42 1.20 -8.41 8.61
CA LEU A 42 0.07 -8.96 7.85
C LEU A 42 -1.17 -8.08 8.00
N LEU A 43 -1.53 -7.69 9.23
CA LEU A 43 -2.68 -6.82 9.50
C LEU A 43 -2.52 -5.46 8.83
N ALA A 44 -1.36 -4.82 8.98
CA ALA A 44 -1.07 -3.53 8.36
C ALA A 44 -1.17 -3.61 6.82
N SER A 45 -0.65 -4.68 6.22
CA SER A 45 -0.73 -4.90 4.77
C SER A 45 -2.18 -5.05 4.28
N VAL A 46 -3.01 -5.79 5.01
CA VAL A 46 -4.44 -5.94 4.70
C VAL A 46 -5.17 -4.60 4.83
N ILE A 47 -4.88 -3.82 5.87
CA ILE A 47 -5.45 -2.48 6.04
C ILE A 47 -5.02 -1.56 4.90
N SER A 48 -3.75 -1.58 4.51
CA SER A 48 -3.24 -0.78 3.39
C SER A 48 -3.91 -1.17 2.06
N ALA A 49 -4.06 -2.48 1.81
CA ALA A 49 -4.75 -2.99 0.63
C ALA A 49 -6.23 -2.59 0.61
N ALA A 50 -6.94 -2.72 1.74
CA ALA A 50 -8.34 -2.33 1.87
C ALA A 50 -8.53 -0.82 1.66
N CYS A 51 -7.74 0.01 2.34
CA CYS A 51 -7.79 1.47 2.20
C CYS A 51 -7.44 1.91 0.78
N GLY A 52 -6.37 1.37 0.19
CA GLY A 52 -5.98 1.66 -1.19
C GLY A 52 -7.08 1.25 -2.17
N TYR A 53 -7.63 0.03 -2.02
CA TYR A 53 -8.73 -0.45 -2.86
C TYR A 53 -9.97 0.43 -2.73
N LEU A 54 -10.39 0.82 -1.52
CA LEU A 54 -11.54 1.71 -1.32
C LEU A 54 -11.34 3.09 -1.98
N VAL A 55 -10.13 3.64 -1.92
CA VAL A 55 -9.80 4.92 -2.57
C VAL A 55 -9.80 4.80 -4.09
N LEU A 56 -9.32 3.69 -4.65
CA LEU A 56 -9.32 3.44 -6.10
C LEU A 56 -10.68 2.97 -6.66
N CYS A 57 -11.48 2.26 -5.87
CA CYS A 57 -12.76 1.69 -6.29
C CYS A 57 -13.88 2.74 -6.36
N HIS A 58 -13.66 3.94 -5.80
CA HIS A 58 -14.55 5.06 -6.05
C HIS A 58 -14.47 5.42 -7.55
N PRO A 59 -15.59 5.41 -8.30
CA PRO A 59 -15.59 5.43 -9.76
C PRO A 59 -14.68 6.53 -10.30
N MET A 60 -13.62 6.08 -10.95
CA MET A 60 -12.73 6.92 -11.73
C MET A 60 -13.54 7.56 -12.85
N GLN A 61 -13.57 8.88 -12.90
CA GLN A 61 -13.51 9.56 -14.17
C GLN A 61 -12.10 9.32 -14.72
N ALA A 62 -11.92 8.18 -15.38
CA ALA A 62 -10.72 7.94 -16.17
C ALA A 62 -10.62 9.12 -17.13
N HIS A 63 -9.59 9.93 -16.98
CA HIS A 63 -9.24 10.92 -17.99
C HIS A 63 -8.93 10.13 -19.26
N SER A 64 -9.84 10.20 -20.24
CA SER A 64 -9.65 9.64 -21.58
C SER A 64 -8.29 10.10 -22.12
N PRO A 65 -7.39 9.19 -22.52
CA PRO A 65 -6.14 9.56 -23.21
C PRO A 65 -6.37 10.01 -24.67
N ALA A 66 -7.54 10.56 -24.99
CA ALA A 66 -7.98 10.92 -26.35
C ALA A 66 -7.35 12.20 -26.92
N GLN A 67 -6.24 12.69 -26.35
CA GLN A 67 -5.61 13.96 -26.74
C GLN A 67 -4.09 13.84 -26.98
N ARG A 68 -3.54 12.62 -27.15
CA ARG A 68 -2.08 12.45 -27.38
C ARG A 68 -1.66 12.28 -28.85
N ASN A 69 -2.60 12.08 -29.78
CA ASN A 69 -2.25 11.68 -31.17
C ASN A 69 -2.91 12.57 -32.25
N ALA A 70 -3.12 13.86 -31.98
CA ALA A 70 -3.61 14.83 -32.97
C ALA A 70 -2.58 15.94 -33.26
N GLU A 71 -1.29 15.67 -33.03
CA GLU A 71 -0.17 16.50 -33.49
C GLU A 71 0.80 15.67 -34.32
#